data_AF-A0A6C0JSK7-F1
#
_entry.id   AF-A0A6C0JSK7-F1
#
_cell.length_a   1.000
_cell.length_b   1.000
_cell.length_c   1.000
_cell.angle_alpha   90.00
_cell.angle_beta   90.00
_cell.angle_gamma   90.00
#
_symmetry.space_group_name_H-M   'P 1'
#
loop_
_entity.id
_entity.type
_entity.pdbx_description
1 polymer ?
#
loop_
_entity_poly.entity_id
_entity_poly.type
_entity_poly.pdbx_seq_one_letter_code
_entity_poly.pdbx_strand_id
1 'polypeptide(L)'
;MTTQAKTQGAKALLAEFIGSAALVGGCAYILRKYSDTLNGIIVSSLVCGAIVAAVIYTLDKYSGGHANPMVSLGFAASGRMSWGLAAGYIIAQLLGGVVALIAAAYFTGGFDELEEFNAGSLFDADNIKLVIVSALMTMIFVGGFLLVTGNPYIASAGGLAIGLIFAITMLLGYTYAGDTLVPTYALFSRGGNWAGKAYVILGGVIGSLIAALVWRVFNAKPWRKLMRDDCGNAVKDACGNKMYEVCHERVDKCGNVIMDDCGKPSTYTTIDIDYKKMDQRQRNVPTSAFQYFQQKTGLGAEAVGTMAHDGIKRGLNHMM
;
A
#
# COMPACT_ATOMS: atom_id res chain seq x y z
N MET A 1 -12.46 13.01 -21.03
CA MET A 1 -11.69 12.53 -19.85
C MET A 1 -12.50 11.64 -18.90
N THR A 2 -13.83 11.71 -18.84
CA THR A 2 -14.68 10.91 -17.93
C THR A 2 -14.80 9.42 -18.29
N THR A 3 -14.76 9.07 -19.58
CA THR A 3 -14.89 7.68 -20.04
C THR A 3 -13.66 6.83 -19.69
N GLN A 4 -12.44 7.34 -19.94
CA GLN A 4 -11.19 6.60 -19.64
C GLN A 4 -10.95 6.40 -18.14
N ALA A 5 -11.31 7.37 -17.28
CA ALA A 5 -11.23 7.22 -15.83
C ALA A 5 -12.22 6.15 -15.31
N LYS A 6 -13.44 6.08 -15.87
CA LYS A 6 -14.40 5.01 -15.57
C LYS A 6 -13.90 3.64 -16.03
N THR A 7 -13.28 3.54 -17.21
CA THR A 7 -12.74 2.27 -17.73
C THR A 7 -11.58 1.74 -16.88
N GLN A 8 -10.73 2.64 -16.34
CA GLN A 8 -9.68 2.24 -15.40
C GLN A 8 -10.24 1.75 -14.06
N GLY A 9 -11.28 2.42 -13.52
CA GLY A 9 -11.94 1.97 -12.29
C GLY A 9 -12.56 0.57 -12.42
N ALA A 10 -13.25 0.28 -13.52
CA ALA A 10 -13.86 -1.04 -13.75
C ALA A 10 -12.82 -2.17 -13.86
N LYS A 11 -11.70 -1.92 -14.56
CA LYS A 11 -10.59 -2.88 -14.65
C LYS A 11 -9.95 -3.14 -13.30
N ALA A 12 -9.79 -2.10 -12.48
CA ALA A 12 -9.24 -2.22 -11.14
C ALA A 12 -10.14 -3.09 -10.24
N LEU A 13 -11.46 -2.86 -10.25
CA LEU A 13 -12.42 -3.66 -9.48
C LEU A 13 -12.44 -5.13 -9.92
N LEU A 14 -12.38 -5.40 -11.23
CA LEU A 14 -12.29 -6.76 -11.75
C LEU A 14 -10.98 -7.44 -11.35
N ALA A 15 -9.86 -6.74 -11.39
CA ALA A 15 -8.58 -7.26 -10.94
C ALA A 15 -8.60 -7.61 -9.44
N GLU A 16 -9.19 -6.76 -8.60
CA GLU A 16 -9.35 -7.04 -7.17
C GLU A 16 -10.29 -8.22 -6.89
N PHE A 17 -11.36 -8.36 -7.66
CA PHE A 17 -12.25 -9.52 -7.61
C PHE A 17 -11.51 -10.81 -7.95
N ILE A 18 -10.79 -10.84 -9.08
CA ILE A 18 -10.04 -12.04 -9.54
C ILE A 18 -8.91 -12.36 -8.56
N GLY A 19 -8.15 -11.36 -8.12
CA GLY A 19 -7.04 -11.53 -7.19
C GLY A 19 -7.52 -12.09 -5.85
N SER A 20 -8.63 -11.56 -5.32
CA SER A 20 -9.19 -12.05 -4.05
C SER A 20 -9.80 -13.45 -4.21
N ALA A 21 -10.44 -13.75 -5.34
CA ALA A 21 -10.93 -15.10 -5.64
C ALA A 21 -9.77 -16.12 -5.67
N ALA A 22 -8.64 -15.78 -6.31
CA ALA A 22 -7.45 -16.62 -6.33
C ALA A 22 -6.87 -16.83 -4.92
N LEU A 23 -6.73 -15.75 -4.14
CA LEU A 23 -6.19 -15.81 -2.78
C LEU A 23 -7.09 -16.66 -1.86
N VAL A 24 -8.38 -16.35 -1.79
CA VAL A 24 -9.32 -17.05 -0.90
C VAL A 24 -9.51 -18.49 -1.32
N GLY A 25 -9.71 -18.77 -2.62
CA GLY A 25 -9.90 -20.12 -3.11
C GLY A 25 -8.68 -21.01 -2.93
N GLY A 26 -7.49 -20.49 -3.25
CA GLY A 26 -6.25 -21.24 -3.08
C GLY A 26 -5.92 -21.52 -1.62
N CYS A 27 -6.11 -20.53 -0.73
CA CYS A 27 -5.92 -20.72 0.70
C CYS A 27 -6.96 -21.68 1.31
N ALA A 28 -8.23 -21.55 0.96
CA ALA A 28 -9.29 -22.43 1.48
C ALA A 28 -9.04 -23.89 1.12
N TYR A 29 -8.65 -24.16 -0.14
CA TYR A 29 -8.38 -25.52 -0.60
C TYR A 29 -7.18 -26.15 0.09
N ILE A 30 -6.06 -25.43 0.20
CA ILE A 30 -4.84 -25.99 0.78
C ILE A 30 -4.97 -26.19 2.29
N LEU A 31 -5.63 -25.25 2.99
CA LEU A 31 -5.88 -25.36 4.42
C LEU A 31 -6.72 -26.61 4.73
N ARG A 32 -7.83 -26.82 4.01
CA ARG A 32 -8.70 -28.01 4.17
C ARG A 32 -7.97 -29.33 4.09
N LYS A 33 -6.93 -29.40 3.27
CA LYS A 33 -6.23 -30.65 2.99
C LYS A 33 -5.06 -30.90 3.94
N TYR A 34 -4.52 -29.87 4.57
CA TYR A 34 -3.21 -29.95 5.23
C TYR A 34 -3.13 -29.26 6.61
N SER A 35 -4.12 -28.49 7.05
CA SER A 35 -4.05 -27.68 8.29
C SER A 35 -3.87 -28.48 9.59
N ASP A 36 -4.12 -29.79 9.60
CA ASP A 36 -4.05 -30.65 10.79
C ASP A 36 -2.64 -30.82 11.37
N THR A 37 -1.59 -30.42 10.65
CA THR A 37 -0.20 -30.57 11.07
C THR A 37 0.60 -29.28 10.85
N LEU A 38 1.64 -29.07 11.66
CA LEU A 38 2.55 -27.93 11.46
C LEU A 38 3.14 -27.89 10.04
N ASN A 39 3.52 -29.04 9.49
CA ASN A 39 4.04 -29.13 8.12
C ASN A 39 3.02 -28.63 7.10
N GLY A 40 1.75 -28.98 7.28
CA GLY A 40 0.72 -28.54 6.37
C GLY A 40 0.30 -27.08 6.55
N ILE A 41 0.40 -26.51 7.76
CA ILE A 41 0.29 -25.06 7.97
C ILE A 41 1.44 -24.32 7.26
N ILE A 42 2.67 -24.84 7.33
CA ILE A 42 3.83 -24.28 6.61
C ILE A 42 3.57 -24.29 5.10
N VAL A 43 3.16 -25.43 4.54
CA VAL A 43 2.83 -25.56 3.11
C VAL A 43 1.70 -24.60 2.72
N SER A 44 0.63 -24.55 3.52
CA SER A 44 -0.51 -23.66 3.27
C SER A 44 -0.09 -22.20 3.23
N SER A 45 0.73 -21.79 4.19
CA SER A 45 1.22 -20.41 4.29
C SER A 45 2.12 -20.02 3.11
N LEU A 46 3.01 -20.93 2.68
CA LEU A 46 3.86 -20.71 1.50
C LEU A 46 3.03 -20.63 0.20
N VAL A 47 2.05 -21.50 0.03
CA VAL A 47 1.15 -21.48 -1.14
C VAL A 47 0.35 -20.18 -1.18
N CYS A 48 -0.23 -19.77 -0.07
CA CYS A 48 -0.96 -18.50 0.01
C CYS A 48 -0.06 -17.29 -0.27
N GLY A 49 1.16 -17.26 0.29
CA GLY A 49 2.14 -16.22 -0.01
C GLY A 49 2.56 -16.20 -1.48
N ALA A 50 2.74 -17.37 -2.10
CA ALA A 50 3.01 -17.48 -3.53
C ALA A 50 1.85 -16.96 -4.39
N ILE A 51 0.60 -17.21 -3.97
CA ILE A 51 -0.59 -16.64 -4.62
C ILE A 51 -0.59 -15.12 -4.51
N VAL A 52 -0.30 -14.55 -3.33
CA VAL A 52 -0.17 -13.08 -3.17
C VAL A 52 0.88 -12.52 -4.13
N ALA A 53 2.06 -13.15 -4.22
CA ALA A 53 3.10 -12.74 -5.16
C ALA A 53 2.62 -12.80 -6.62
N ALA A 54 1.95 -13.90 -7.00
CA ALA A 54 1.40 -14.07 -8.34
C ALA A 54 0.33 -13.02 -8.67
N VAL A 55 -0.58 -12.74 -7.74
CA VAL A 55 -1.61 -11.69 -7.86
C VAL A 55 -0.96 -10.33 -8.09
N ILE A 56 0.06 -9.98 -7.31
CA ILE A 56 0.77 -8.71 -7.49
C ILE A 56 1.42 -8.68 -8.88
N TYR A 57 2.24 -9.68 -9.25
CA TYR A 57 2.93 -9.66 -10.54
C TYR A 57 2.00 -9.66 -11.76
N THR A 58 0.79 -10.22 -11.64
CA THR A 58 -0.14 -10.32 -12.77
C THR A 58 -1.18 -9.19 -12.83
N LEU A 59 -1.58 -8.64 -11.68
CA LEU A 59 -2.71 -7.72 -11.56
C LEU A 59 -2.34 -6.32 -11.04
N ASP A 60 -1.11 -6.11 -10.54
CA ASP A 60 -0.64 -4.80 -10.03
C ASP A 60 -0.87 -3.66 -11.04
N LYS A 61 -0.54 -3.90 -12.32
CA LYS A 61 -0.75 -2.92 -13.41
C LYS A 61 -2.19 -2.41 -13.57
N TYR A 62 -3.18 -3.11 -13.02
CA TYR A 62 -4.59 -2.73 -13.11
C TYR A 62 -5.11 -2.13 -11.81
N SER A 63 -4.71 -2.66 -10.65
CA SER A 63 -5.29 -2.28 -9.36
C SER A 63 -4.31 -2.00 -8.23
N GLY A 64 -3.02 -2.33 -8.37
CA GLY A 64 -2.10 -2.42 -7.24
C GLY A 64 -2.06 -3.81 -6.58
N GLY A 65 -2.91 -4.74 -7.02
CA GLY A 65 -2.90 -6.14 -6.58
C GLY A 65 -3.14 -6.32 -5.08
N HIS A 66 -4.08 -5.58 -4.48
CA HIS A 66 -4.31 -5.65 -3.04
C HIS A 66 -4.92 -7.00 -2.64
N ALA A 67 -5.96 -7.44 -3.36
CA ALA A 67 -6.74 -8.67 -3.16
C ALA A 67 -7.27 -8.91 -1.73
N ASN A 68 -7.17 -7.91 -0.86
CA ASN A 68 -7.36 -8.02 0.58
C ASN A 68 -7.95 -6.72 1.17
N PRO A 69 -9.06 -6.81 1.92
CA PRO A 69 -9.69 -5.65 2.55
C PRO A 69 -8.78 -4.87 3.50
N MET A 70 -7.93 -5.55 4.28
CA MET A 70 -7.03 -4.88 5.24
C MET A 70 -5.91 -4.13 4.53
N VAL A 71 -5.41 -4.64 3.41
CA VAL A 71 -4.44 -3.90 2.57
C VAL A 71 -5.09 -2.66 2.00
N SER A 72 -6.30 -2.78 1.45
CA SER A 72 -7.03 -1.65 0.87
C SER A 72 -7.35 -0.57 1.89
N LEU A 73 -7.75 -0.97 3.10
CA LEU A 73 -7.93 -0.07 4.23
C LEU A 73 -6.63 0.67 4.57
N GLY A 74 -5.50 -0.04 4.64
CA GLY A 74 -4.20 0.54 5.00
C GLY A 74 -3.70 1.51 3.94
N PHE A 75 -3.90 1.21 2.66
CA PHE A 75 -3.59 2.12 1.55
C PHE A 75 -4.46 3.37 1.56
N ALA A 76 -5.74 3.27 1.92
CA ALA A 76 -6.61 4.42 2.07
C ALA A 76 -6.20 5.28 3.29
N ALA A 77 -6.01 4.64 4.44
CA ALA A 77 -5.58 5.28 5.67
C ALA A 77 -4.19 5.91 5.56
N SER A 78 -3.27 5.35 4.77
CA SER A 78 -1.94 5.92 4.52
C SER A 78 -1.96 7.10 3.54
N GLY A 79 -3.09 7.36 2.86
CA GLY A 79 -3.22 8.41 1.85
C GLY A 79 -2.71 8.01 0.47
N ARG A 80 -2.43 6.72 0.24
CA ARG A 80 -2.00 6.17 -1.05
C ARG A 80 -3.16 5.80 -1.98
N MET A 81 -4.38 5.69 -1.43
CA MET A 81 -5.60 5.41 -2.18
C MET A 81 -6.76 6.29 -1.68
N SER A 82 -7.69 6.63 -2.56
CA SER A 82 -8.92 7.34 -2.14
C SER A 82 -9.87 6.40 -1.40
N TRP A 83 -10.57 6.91 -0.39
CA TRP A 83 -11.55 6.11 0.37
C TRP A 83 -12.68 5.52 -0.48
N GLY A 84 -13.13 6.24 -1.52
CA GLY A 84 -14.15 5.73 -2.45
C GLY A 84 -13.67 4.53 -3.27
N LEU A 85 -12.43 4.57 -3.75
CA LEU A 85 -11.83 3.43 -4.45
C LEU A 85 -11.58 2.26 -3.49
N ALA A 86 -11.14 2.55 -2.26
CA ALA A 86 -10.95 1.54 -1.22
C ALA A 86 -12.23 0.77 -0.91
N ALA A 87 -13.36 1.48 -0.79
CA ALA A 87 -14.66 0.86 -0.59
C ALA A 87 -15.04 -0.06 -1.76
N GLY A 88 -14.81 0.38 -3.00
CA GLY A 88 -15.01 -0.44 -4.19
C GLY A 88 -14.13 -1.70 -4.19
N TYR A 89 -12.86 -1.56 -3.82
CA TYR A 89 -11.92 -2.68 -3.69
C TYR A 89 -12.39 -3.69 -2.66
N ILE A 90 -12.76 -3.23 -1.46
CA ILE A 90 -13.24 -4.09 -0.38
C ILE A 90 -14.46 -4.88 -0.84
N ILE A 91 -15.43 -4.25 -1.51
CA ILE A 91 -16.60 -4.93 -2.05
C ILE A 91 -16.19 -5.98 -3.09
N ALA A 92 -15.33 -5.61 -4.05
CA ALA A 92 -14.85 -6.54 -5.08
C ALA A 92 -14.10 -7.74 -4.48
N GLN A 93 -13.28 -7.52 -3.46
CA GLN A 93 -12.52 -8.55 -2.75
C GLN A 93 -13.43 -9.50 -1.98
N LEU A 94 -14.42 -8.97 -1.25
CA LEU A 94 -15.41 -9.78 -0.55
C LEU A 94 -16.20 -10.65 -1.53
N LEU A 95 -16.69 -10.07 -2.64
CA LEU A 95 -17.43 -10.82 -3.66
C LEU A 95 -16.56 -11.89 -4.34
N GLY A 96 -15.31 -11.56 -4.69
CA GLY A 96 -14.37 -12.50 -5.30
C GLY A 96 -14.10 -13.70 -4.40
N GLY A 97 -13.83 -13.44 -3.13
CA GLY A 97 -13.62 -14.51 -2.16
C GLY A 97 -14.85 -15.36 -1.91
N VAL A 98 -16.05 -14.77 -1.81
CA VAL A 98 -17.29 -15.54 -1.67
C VAL A 98 -17.52 -16.47 -2.88
N VAL A 99 -17.30 -15.98 -4.10
CA VAL A 99 -17.40 -16.81 -5.31
C VAL A 99 -16.39 -17.95 -5.28
N ALA A 100 -15.16 -17.69 -4.82
CA ALA A 100 -14.14 -18.73 -4.68
C ALA A 100 -14.51 -19.79 -3.63
N LEU A 101 -15.11 -19.39 -2.50
CA LEU A 101 -15.60 -20.33 -1.48
C LEU A 101 -16.77 -21.18 -2.01
N ILE A 102 -17.71 -20.59 -2.75
CA ILE A 102 -18.80 -21.33 -3.40
C ILE A 102 -18.24 -22.34 -4.41
N ALA A 103 -17.28 -21.92 -5.23
CA ALA A 103 -16.63 -22.80 -6.20
C ALA A 103 -15.87 -23.93 -5.49
N ALA A 104 -15.11 -23.62 -4.44
CA ALA A 104 -14.40 -24.61 -3.64
C ALA A 104 -15.38 -25.65 -3.06
N ALA A 105 -16.44 -25.20 -2.40
CA ALA A 105 -17.48 -26.08 -1.86
C ALA A 105 -18.09 -27.00 -2.93
N TYR A 106 -18.37 -26.46 -4.13
CA TYR A 106 -18.88 -27.26 -5.24
C TYR A 106 -17.93 -28.40 -5.64
N PHE A 107 -16.62 -28.13 -5.71
CA PHE A 107 -15.62 -29.13 -6.08
C PHE A 107 -15.24 -30.09 -4.94
N THR A 108 -15.42 -29.70 -3.69
CA THR A 108 -15.10 -30.53 -2.51
C THR A 108 -16.27 -31.35 -1.99
N GLY A 109 -17.47 -31.20 -2.57
CA GLY A 109 -18.66 -31.97 -2.17
C GLY A 109 -19.57 -31.29 -1.14
N GLY A 110 -19.35 -30.00 -0.87
CA GLY A 110 -20.20 -29.18 -0.02
C GLY A 110 -19.42 -28.18 0.84
N PHE A 111 -20.14 -27.27 1.48
CA PHE A 111 -19.56 -26.31 2.43
C PHE A 111 -19.05 -26.98 3.72
N ASP A 112 -19.61 -28.15 4.07
CA ASP A 112 -19.17 -28.95 5.21
C ASP A 112 -17.78 -29.55 4.99
N GLU A 113 -17.35 -29.62 3.74
CA GLU A 113 -16.05 -30.12 3.32
C GLU A 113 -15.00 -29.01 3.16
N LEU A 114 -15.30 -27.76 3.56
CA LEU A 114 -14.31 -26.70 3.64
C LEU A 114 -13.72 -26.61 5.04
N GLU A 115 -12.47 -26.15 5.12
CA GLU A 115 -11.80 -25.99 6.40
C GLU A 115 -12.56 -25.00 7.28
N GLU A 116 -12.74 -25.38 8.54
CA GLU A 116 -13.39 -24.53 9.51
C GLU A 116 -12.46 -23.39 9.94
N PHE A 117 -13.01 -22.19 10.09
CA PHE A 117 -12.31 -21.10 10.74
C PHE A 117 -12.09 -21.44 12.21
N ASN A 118 -10.87 -21.84 12.54
CA ASN A 118 -10.56 -22.27 13.89
C ASN A 118 -9.98 -21.11 14.73
N ALA A 119 -10.85 -20.17 15.10
CA ALA A 119 -10.47 -19.03 15.93
C ALA A 119 -9.87 -19.51 17.26
N GLY A 120 -8.57 -19.28 17.46
CA GLY A 120 -7.85 -19.58 18.71
C GLY A 120 -7.34 -21.01 18.85
N SER A 121 -7.39 -21.84 17.80
CA SER A 121 -6.78 -23.18 17.89
C SER A 121 -5.27 -23.13 17.98
N LEU A 122 -4.73 -24.16 18.65
CA LEU A 122 -3.33 -24.44 19.00
C LEU A 122 -2.84 -23.84 20.32
N PHE A 123 -3.36 -22.69 20.78
CA PHE A 123 -2.93 -22.07 22.04
C PHE A 123 -4.04 -21.58 22.99
N ASP A 124 -5.31 -21.91 22.72
CA ASP A 124 -6.45 -21.49 23.55
C ASP A 124 -6.48 -19.95 23.75
N ALA A 125 -6.43 -19.25 22.61
CA ALA A 125 -6.37 -17.81 22.61
C ALA A 125 -7.72 -17.21 23.04
N ASP A 126 -7.71 -16.47 24.15
CA ASP A 126 -8.84 -15.63 24.52
C ASP A 126 -9.08 -14.51 23.49
N ASN A 127 -10.23 -13.87 23.60
CA ASN A 127 -10.66 -12.81 22.70
C ASN A 127 -9.64 -11.66 22.56
N ILE A 128 -8.92 -11.32 23.63
CA ILE A 128 -7.92 -10.24 23.61
C ILE A 128 -6.68 -10.70 22.86
N LYS A 129 -6.22 -11.93 23.12
CA LYS A 129 -5.10 -12.54 22.39
C LYS A 129 -5.39 -12.61 20.89
N LEU A 130 -6.62 -12.94 20.48
CA LEU A 130 -7.02 -12.93 19.06
C LEU A 130 -6.85 -11.55 18.42
N VAL A 131 -7.29 -10.49 19.09
CA VAL A 131 -7.13 -9.10 18.60
C VAL A 131 -5.65 -8.74 18.49
N ILE A 132 -4.84 -9.04 19.51
CA ILE A 132 -3.42 -8.66 19.56
C ILE A 132 -2.64 -9.36 18.45
N VAL A 133 -2.81 -10.68 18.31
CA VAL A 133 -2.12 -11.47 17.28
C VAL A 133 -2.52 -10.97 15.89
N SER A 134 -3.82 -10.84 15.62
CA SER A 134 -4.32 -10.42 14.31
C SER A 134 -3.89 -8.98 13.97
N ALA A 135 -3.86 -8.09 14.95
CA ALA A 135 -3.34 -6.73 14.79
C ALA A 135 -1.84 -6.71 14.47
N LEU A 136 -1.04 -7.50 15.20
CA LEU A 136 0.40 -7.56 14.95
C LEU A 136 0.71 -8.14 13.57
N MET A 137 0.10 -9.28 13.21
CA MET A 137 0.33 -9.93 11.92
C MET A 137 -0.13 -9.04 10.76
N THR A 138 -1.31 -8.43 10.88
CA THR A 138 -1.81 -7.51 9.84
C THR A 138 -0.97 -6.24 9.75
N MET A 139 -0.48 -5.72 10.87
CA MET A 139 0.41 -4.56 10.88
C MET A 139 1.72 -4.85 10.15
N ILE A 140 2.33 -6.01 10.39
CA ILE A 140 3.56 -6.43 9.70
C ILE A 140 3.28 -6.63 8.20
N PHE A 141 2.19 -7.31 7.85
CA PHE A 141 1.85 -7.56 6.44
C PHE A 141 1.53 -6.28 5.68
N VAL A 142 0.58 -5.47 6.15
CA VAL A 142 0.17 -4.22 5.49
C VAL A 142 1.32 -3.19 5.53
N GLY A 143 2.07 -3.12 6.63
CA GLY A 143 3.23 -2.26 6.76
C GLY A 143 4.34 -2.64 5.77
N GLY A 144 4.63 -3.93 5.66
CA GLY A 144 5.53 -4.48 4.66
C GLY A 144 5.08 -4.14 3.23
N PHE A 145 3.80 -4.31 2.92
CA PHE A 145 3.22 -3.93 1.63
C PHE A 145 3.45 -2.45 1.32
N LEU A 146 3.10 -1.56 2.26
CA LEU A 146 3.27 -0.11 2.11
C LEU A 146 4.74 0.26 1.91
N LEU A 147 5.65 -0.26 2.74
CA LEU A 147 7.08 0.04 2.70
C LEU A 147 7.76 -0.51 1.44
N VAL A 148 7.43 -1.73 1.02
CA VAL A 148 7.99 -2.35 -0.19
C VAL A 148 7.54 -1.60 -1.44
N THR A 149 6.23 -1.34 -1.58
CA THR A 149 5.70 -0.57 -2.72
C THR A 149 6.03 0.93 -2.64
N GLY A 150 6.59 1.37 -1.53
CA GLY A 150 7.09 2.74 -1.34
C GLY A 150 8.53 2.92 -1.80
N ASN A 151 9.27 1.83 -1.98
CA ASN A 151 10.69 1.84 -2.29
C ASN A 151 10.94 1.48 -3.77
N PRO A 152 11.34 2.44 -4.62
CA PRO A 152 11.54 2.19 -6.05
C PRO A 152 12.69 1.21 -6.33
N TYR A 153 13.69 1.12 -5.44
CA TYR A 153 14.87 0.26 -5.65
C TYR A 153 14.55 -1.23 -5.60
N ILE A 154 13.43 -1.62 -4.98
CA ILE A 154 13.01 -3.02 -4.85
C ILE A 154 11.69 -3.32 -5.57
N ALA A 155 11.23 -2.41 -6.42
CA ALA A 155 9.93 -2.52 -7.10
C ALA A 155 9.80 -3.83 -7.92
N SER A 156 10.87 -4.24 -8.62
CA SER A 156 10.88 -5.48 -9.42
C SER A 156 10.76 -6.75 -8.58
N ALA A 157 11.22 -6.74 -7.33
CA ALA A 157 11.12 -7.86 -6.39
C ALA A 157 9.91 -7.73 -5.44
N GLY A 158 9.13 -6.65 -5.56
CA GLY A 158 8.11 -6.27 -4.59
C GLY A 158 7.04 -7.33 -4.37
N GLY A 159 6.57 -7.96 -5.45
CA GLY A 159 5.58 -9.05 -5.37
C GLY A 159 6.07 -10.24 -4.55
N LEU A 160 7.32 -10.68 -4.78
CA LEU A 160 7.90 -11.80 -4.02
C LEU A 160 8.12 -11.44 -2.55
N ALA A 161 8.64 -10.25 -2.26
CA ALA A 161 8.84 -9.80 -0.89
C ALA A 161 7.51 -9.75 -0.11
N ILE A 162 6.47 -9.18 -0.71
CA ILE A 162 5.14 -9.09 -0.09
C ILE A 162 4.52 -10.47 0.09
N GLY A 163 4.66 -11.37 -0.89
CA GLY A 163 4.22 -12.76 -0.76
C GLY A 163 4.90 -13.53 0.37
N LEU A 164 6.21 -13.37 0.54
CA LEU A 164 6.95 -13.99 1.65
C LEU A 164 6.54 -13.40 3.01
N ILE A 165 6.33 -12.09 3.10
CA ILE A 165 5.80 -11.46 4.31
C ILE A 165 4.42 -12.04 4.65
N PHE A 166 3.54 -12.18 3.66
CA PHE A 166 2.24 -12.82 3.84
C PHE A 166 2.39 -14.26 4.35
N ALA A 167 3.25 -15.08 3.73
CA ALA A 167 3.49 -16.45 4.16
C ALA A 167 3.95 -16.54 5.62
N ILE A 168 4.92 -15.73 6.03
CA ILE A 168 5.46 -15.75 7.39
C ILE A 168 4.40 -15.30 8.40
N THR A 169 3.70 -14.21 8.10
CA THR A 169 2.68 -13.66 9.01
C THR A 169 1.45 -14.55 9.10
N MET A 170 1.06 -15.23 8.01
CA MET A 170 0.01 -16.25 8.02
C MET A 170 0.44 -17.48 8.83
N LEU A 171 1.67 -17.98 8.67
CA LEU A 171 2.16 -19.12 9.45
C LEU A 171 2.05 -18.82 10.95
N LEU A 172 2.54 -17.66 11.38
CA LEU A 172 2.48 -17.23 12.77
C LEU A 172 1.03 -16.99 13.22
N GLY A 173 0.25 -16.21 12.47
CA GLY A 173 -1.14 -15.88 12.76
C GLY A 173 -2.03 -17.11 12.89
N TYR A 174 -1.86 -18.08 11.98
CA TYR A 174 -2.62 -19.32 11.99
C TYR A 174 -2.26 -20.17 13.20
N THR A 175 -0.95 -20.27 13.53
CA THR A 175 -0.51 -21.03 14.70
C THR A 175 -0.97 -20.46 16.03
N TYR A 176 -1.16 -19.14 16.16
CA TYR A 176 -1.55 -18.53 17.44
C TYR A 176 -3.04 -18.24 17.59
N ALA A 177 -3.72 -17.91 16.49
CA ALA A 177 -5.08 -17.38 16.50
C ALA A 177 -6.01 -18.03 15.47
N GLY A 178 -5.52 -18.95 14.63
CA GLY A 178 -6.24 -19.39 13.43
C GLY A 178 -6.42 -18.26 12.40
N ASP A 179 -5.65 -17.17 12.52
CA ASP A 179 -5.75 -16.03 11.63
C ASP A 179 -5.04 -16.34 10.31
N THR A 180 -5.78 -16.23 9.21
CA THR A 180 -5.28 -16.44 7.85
C THR A 180 -4.80 -15.15 7.19
N LEU A 181 -5.03 -13.99 7.81
CA LEU A 181 -4.87 -12.66 7.22
C LEU A 181 -5.77 -12.40 6.01
N VAL A 182 -6.77 -13.25 5.79
CA VAL A 182 -7.74 -13.13 4.69
C VAL A 182 -9.13 -12.87 5.30
N PRO A 183 -9.55 -11.61 5.46
CA PRO A 183 -10.82 -11.25 6.09
C PRO A 183 -12.03 -11.95 5.47
N THR A 184 -12.05 -12.08 4.14
CA THR A 184 -13.13 -12.76 3.42
C THR A 184 -13.21 -14.22 3.82
N TYR A 185 -12.07 -14.90 3.98
CA TYR A 185 -12.05 -16.27 4.48
C TYR A 185 -12.58 -16.32 5.92
N ALA A 186 -12.06 -15.49 6.83
CA ALA A 186 -12.51 -15.46 8.22
C ALA A 186 -14.03 -15.20 8.37
N LEU A 187 -14.60 -14.32 7.55
CA LEU A 187 -16.02 -13.96 7.58
C LEU A 187 -16.93 -15.05 7.02
N PHE A 188 -16.53 -15.73 5.94
CA PHE A 188 -17.43 -16.57 5.16
C PHE A 188 -17.11 -18.06 5.22
N SER A 189 -15.98 -18.49 5.77
CA SER A 189 -15.73 -19.91 6.04
C SER A 189 -16.59 -20.41 7.21
N ARG A 190 -16.87 -21.71 7.20
CA ARG A 190 -17.68 -22.42 8.21
C ARG A 190 -16.92 -22.48 9.54
N GLY A 191 -17.61 -22.79 10.65
CA GLY A 191 -16.99 -22.96 11.96
C GLY A 191 -16.52 -21.67 12.63
N GLY A 192 -16.05 -21.78 13.88
CA GLY A 192 -15.71 -20.65 14.75
C GLY A 192 -16.95 -19.89 15.26
N ASN A 193 -16.89 -19.36 16.49
CA ASN A 193 -17.97 -18.52 16.98
C ASN A 193 -17.89 -17.11 16.35
N TRP A 194 -19.04 -16.43 16.23
CA TRP A 194 -19.11 -15.08 15.65
C TRP A 194 -18.23 -14.06 16.37
N ALA A 195 -18.03 -14.23 17.68
CA ALA A 195 -17.17 -13.35 18.46
C ALA A 195 -15.70 -13.47 18.02
N GLY A 196 -15.16 -14.68 17.88
CA GLY A 196 -13.80 -14.95 17.45
C GLY A 196 -13.52 -14.42 16.04
N LYS A 197 -14.44 -14.64 15.10
CA LYS A 197 -14.39 -14.01 13.76
C LYS A 197 -14.32 -12.49 13.88
N ALA A 198 -15.19 -11.88 14.70
CA ALA A 198 -15.20 -10.43 14.90
C ALA A 198 -13.90 -9.91 15.53
N TYR A 199 -13.30 -10.62 16.49
CA TYR A 199 -12.04 -10.22 17.13
C TYR A 199 -10.85 -10.29 16.17
N VAL A 200 -10.78 -11.31 15.31
CA VAL A 200 -9.74 -11.39 14.27
C VAL A 200 -9.88 -10.23 13.27
N ILE A 201 -11.11 -9.94 12.82
CA ILE A 201 -11.38 -8.81 11.92
C ILE A 201 -11.04 -7.48 12.59
N LEU A 202 -11.42 -7.30 13.85
CA LEU A 202 -11.10 -6.10 14.63
C LEU A 202 -9.59 -5.91 14.76
N GLY A 203 -8.87 -6.98 15.10
CA GLY A 203 -7.41 -6.95 15.13
C GLY A 203 -6.83 -6.57 13.78
N GLY A 204 -7.30 -7.16 12.68
CA GLY A 204 -6.88 -6.80 11.32
C GLY A 204 -7.08 -5.32 10.99
N VAL A 205 -8.24 -4.75 11.34
CA VAL A 205 -8.50 -3.31 11.16
C VAL A 205 -7.50 -2.48 11.96
N ILE A 206 -7.29 -2.79 13.24
CA ILE A 206 -6.33 -2.08 14.10
C ILE A 206 -4.92 -2.17 13.52
N GLY A 207 -4.48 -3.37 13.12
CA GLY A 207 -3.17 -3.59 12.53
C GLY A 207 -2.94 -2.80 11.25
N SER A 208 -3.94 -2.79 10.37
CA SER A 208 -3.91 -2.03 9.12
C SER A 208 -3.81 -0.52 9.35
N LEU A 209 -4.55 0.02 10.33
CA LEU A 209 -4.48 1.43 10.70
C LEU A 209 -3.14 1.81 11.34
N ILE A 210 -2.57 0.94 12.18
CA ILE A 210 -1.24 1.14 12.75
C ILE A 210 -0.19 1.12 11.63
N ALA A 211 -0.24 0.17 10.70
CA ALA A 211 0.65 0.14 9.54
C ALA A 211 0.59 1.43 8.70
N ALA A 212 -0.63 1.94 8.48
CA ALA A 212 -0.83 3.21 7.78
C ALA A 212 -0.24 4.40 8.55
N LEU A 213 -0.37 4.41 9.88
CA LEU A 213 0.24 5.44 10.73
C LEU A 213 1.77 5.38 10.67
N VAL A 214 2.36 4.18 10.81
CA VAL A 214 3.81 3.96 10.69
C VAL A 214 4.31 4.45 9.34
N TRP A 215 3.61 4.12 8.26
CA TRP A 215 3.93 4.63 6.92
C TRP A 215 3.94 6.16 6.87
N ARG A 216 2.92 6.81 7.44
CA ARG A 216 2.81 8.28 7.46
C ARG A 216 3.93 8.94 8.26
N VAL A 217 4.38 8.31 9.35
CA VAL A 217 5.50 8.81 10.15
C VAL A 217 6.80 8.74 9.34
N PHE A 218 7.09 7.60 8.71
CA PHE A 218 8.31 7.45 7.90
C PHE A 218 8.30 8.22 6.59
N ASN A 219 7.12 8.46 6.00
CA ASN A 219 6.96 9.15 4.73
C ASN A 219 6.27 10.50 4.88
N ALA A 220 6.40 11.12 6.05
CA ALA A 220 5.90 12.47 6.30
C ALA A 220 6.52 13.40 5.25
N LYS A 221 5.69 13.93 4.35
CA LYS A 221 6.19 14.84 3.32
C LYS A 221 6.79 16.07 4.00
N PRO A 222 7.94 16.58 3.53
CA PRO A 222 8.43 17.88 3.96
C PRO A 222 7.33 18.94 3.73
N TRP A 223 7.28 19.94 4.60
CA TRP A 223 6.31 21.02 4.53
C TRP A 223 6.31 21.65 3.12
N ARG A 224 5.12 21.75 2.51
CA ARG A 224 4.93 22.35 1.19
C ARG A 224 4.06 23.58 1.28
N LYS A 225 4.57 24.72 0.84
CA LYS A 225 3.84 25.99 0.77
C LYS A 225 3.43 26.25 -0.67
N LEU A 226 2.13 26.44 -0.93
CA LEU A 226 1.66 26.82 -2.25
C LEU A 226 2.29 28.16 -2.64
N MET A 227 3.00 28.21 -3.76
CA MET A 227 3.58 29.47 -4.23
C MET A 227 2.46 30.42 -4.66
N ARG A 228 2.55 31.67 -4.23
CA ARG A 228 1.66 32.75 -4.62
C ARG A 228 2.46 33.87 -5.26
N ASP A 229 1.93 34.48 -6.30
CA ASP A 229 2.47 35.71 -6.88
C ASP A 229 2.26 36.89 -5.91
N ASP A 230 2.79 38.06 -6.26
CA ASP A 230 2.66 39.28 -5.46
C ASP A 230 1.20 39.73 -5.29
N CYS A 231 0.31 39.25 -6.16
CA CYS A 231 -1.13 39.47 -6.11
C CYS A 231 -1.88 38.40 -5.27
N GLY A 232 -1.16 37.43 -4.69
CA GLY A 232 -1.72 36.36 -3.88
C GLY A 232 -2.33 35.20 -4.68
N ASN A 233 -2.26 35.19 -6.01
CA ASN A 233 -2.76 34.10 -6.84
C ASN A 233 -1.79 32.93 -6.85
N ALA A 234 -2.29 31.70 -6.98
CA ALA A 234 -1.43 30.52 -7.05
C ALA A 234 -0.54 30.57 -8.30
N VAL A 235 0.78 30.48 -8.10
CA VAL A 235 1.74 30.38 -9.20
C VAL A 235 1.54 29.04 -9.89
N LYS A 236 1.43 29.08 -11.23
CA LYS A 236 1.22 27.92 -12.08
C LYS A 236 2.40 27.71 -13.02
N ASP A 237 2.66 26.46 -13.35
CA ASP A 237 3.59 26.10 -14.43
C ASP A 237 2.99 26.46 -15.81
N ALA A 238 3.78 26.27 -16.87
CA ALA A 238 3.34 26.51 -18.25
C ALA A 238 2.12 25.65 -18.66
N CYS A 239 1.86 24.57 -17.94
CA CYS A 239 0.75 23.65 -18.15
C CYS A 239 -0.48 23.99 -17.26
N GLY A 240 -0.41 25.04 -16.43
CA GLY A 240 -1.48 25.46 -15.53
C GLY A 240 -1.53 24.72 -14.19
N ASN A 241 -0.55 23.88 -13.86
CA ASN A 241 -0.46 23.16 -12.58
C ASN A 241 0.09 24.06 -11.48
N LYS A 242 -0.46 23.96 -10.28
CA LYS A 242 0.01 24.70 -9.11
C LYS A 242 1.44 24.28 -8.73
N MET A 243 2.26 25.26 -8.42
CA MET A 243 3.64 25.04 -7.99
C MET A 243 3.77 25.20 -6.48
N TYR A 244 4.58 24.34 -5.85
CA TYR A 244 4.76 24.32 -4.40
C TYR A 244 6.23 24.53 -4.04
N GLU A 245 6.46 25.36 -3.04
CA GLU A 245 7.74 25.53 -2.38
C GLU A 245 7.91 24.40 -1.36
N VAL A 246 8.96 23.60 -1.49
CA VAL A 246 9.27 22.50 -0.58
C VAL A 246 10.55 22.84 0.17
N CYS A 247 10.43 23.01 1.49
CA CYS A 247 11.60 23.21 2.35
C CYS A 247 12.15 21.85 2.76
N HIS A 248 13.39 21.56 2.34
CA HIS A 248 14.13 20.40 2.79
C HIS A 248 15.19 20.83 3.81
N GLU A 249 15.35 20.08 4.88
CA GLU A 249 16.51 20.23 5.76
C GLU A 249 17.76 19.69 5.05
N ARG A 250 18.87 20.43 5.14
CA ARG A 250 20.18 19.94 4.72
C ARG A 250 20.65 18.94 5.76
N VAL A 251 21.03 17.76 5.30
CA VAL A 251 21.64 16.71 6.11
C VAL A 251 23.08 16.48 5.65
N ASP A 252 23.99 16.22 6.59
CA ASP A 252 25.36 15.84 6.30
C ASP A 252 25.44 14.40 5.72
N LYS A 253 26.64 13.94 5.37
CA LYS A 253 26.85 12.59 4.83
C LYS A 253 26.51 11.47 5.82
N CYS A 254 26.32 11.80 7.10
CA CYS A 254 25.96 10.88 8.17
C CYS A 254 24.47 10.96 8.54
N GLY A 255 23.70 11.81 7.86
CA GLY A 255 22.26 11.99 8.10
C GLY A 255 21.91 12.98 9.22
N ASN A 256 22.88 13.70 9.78
CA ASN A 256 22.61 14.73 10.79
C ASN A 256 22.17 16.03 10.11
N VAL A 257 21.19 16.71 10.70
CA VAL A 257 20.73 18.02 10.22
C VAL A 257 21.87 19.04 10.36
N ILE A 258 22.27 19.64 9.24
CA ILE A 258 23.25 20.73 9.21
C ILE A 258 22.57 21.96 9.78
N MET A 259 23.11 22.54 10.84
CA MET A 259 22.62 23.80 11.40
C MET A 259 23.23 24.98 10.65
N ASP A 260 22.48 26.07 10.50
CA ASP A 260 22.99 27.36 10.03
C ASP A 260 23.77 28.08 11.14
N ASP A 261 24.40 29.21 10.78
CA ASP A 261 25.20 30.03 11.71
C ASP A 261 24.38 30.63 12.87
N CYS A 262 23.05 30.50 12.81
CA CYS A 262 22.09 30.95 13.82
C CYS A 262 21.54 29.78 14.68
N GLY A 263 22.05 28.56 14.50
CA GLY A 263 21.63 27.36 15.24
C GLY A 263 20.27 26.79 14.83
N LYS A 264 19.75 27.15 13.65
CA LYS A 264 18.52 26.58 13.08
C LYS A 264 18.85 25.54 12.02
N PRO A 265 17.94 24.58 11.73
CA PRO A 265 18.11 23.66 10.61
C PRO A 265 18.35 24.42 9.31
N SER A 266 19.52 24.19 8.71
CA SER A 266 19.87 24.75 7.43
C SER A 266 18.97 24.12 6.37
N THR A 267 18.24 24.92 5.61
CA THR A 267 17.28 24.41 4.63
C THR A 267 17.69 24.73 3.20
N TYR A 268 17.29 23.88 2.25
CA TYR A 268 17.28 24.21 0.83
C TYR A 268 15.85 24.09 0.30
N THR A 269 15.52 24.98 -0.63
CA THR A 269 14.17 25.03 -1.21
C THR A 269 14.20 24.38 -2.58
N THR A 270 13.32 23.41 -2.80
CA THR A 270 13.05 22.89 -4.15
C THR A 270 11.66 23.33 -4.59
N ILE A 271 11.47 23.43 -5.91
CA ILE A 271 10.14 23.61 -6.48
C ILE A 271 9.61 22.25 -6.89
N ASP A 272 8.50 21.87 -6.27
CA ASP A 272 7.78 20.67 -6.65
C ASP A 272 6.62 21.05 -7.57
N ILE A 273 6.57 20.39 -8.73
CA ILE A 273 5.55 20.56 -9.76
C ILE A 273 4.61 19.35 -9.62
N ASP A 274 3.30 19.57 -9.60
CA ASP A 274 2.34 18.46 -9.52
C ASP A 274 2.30 17.66 -10.84
N TYR A 275 3.17 16.65 -10.94
CA TYR A 275 3.38 15.84 -12.13
C TYR A 275 2.18 14.98 -12.56
N LYS A 276 1.12 14.86 -11.73
CA LYS A 276 -0.05 14.00 -12.05
C LYS A 276 -0.83 14.41 -13.31
N LYS A 277 -0.47 15.52 -13.96
CA LYS A 277 -1.13 16.04 -15.18
C LYS A 277 -0.19 16.28 -16.37
N MET A 278 1.10 15.95 -16.26
CA MET A 278 2.06 16.14 -17.35
C MET A 278 2.09 14.94 -18.31
N ASP A 279 1.97 15.21 -19.61
CA ASP A 279 2.31 14.25 -20.68
C ASP A 279 3.85 14.10 -20.76
N GLN A 280 4.34 12.89 -20.99
CA GLN A 280 5.79 12.55 -20.99
C GLN A 280 6.63 13.36 -21.99
N ARG A 281 5.98 14.08 -22.92
CA ARG A 281 6.61 14.88 -23.97
C ARG A 281 6.88 16.36 -23.60
N GLN A 282 6.42 16.84 -22.45
CA GLN A 282 6.42 18.29 -22.10
C GLN A 282 7.37 18.69 -20.95
N ARG A 283 8.52 18.00 -20.80
CA ARG A 283 9.44 18.14 -19.66
C ARG A 283 10.39 19.37 -19.70
N ASN A 284 9.88 20.55 -20.07
CA ASN A 284 10.65 21.79 -19.96
C ASN A 284 10.23 22.58 -18.71
N VAL A 285 11.19 22.99 -17.88
CA VAL A 285 10.94 23.82 -16.69
C VAL A 285 10.42 25.20 -17.14
N PRO A 286 9.34 25.73 -16.54
CA PRO A 286 8.77 27.02 -16.96
C PRO A 286 9.73 28.19 -16.71
N THR A 287 9.80 29.11 -17.68
CA THR A 287 10.58 30.37 -17.57
C THR A 287 10.13 31.23 -16.39
N SER A 288 8.85 31.19 -16.02
CA SER A 288 8.28 31.91 -14.87
C SER A 288 8.80 31.42 -13.52
N ALA A 289 8.99 30.12 -13.36
CA ALA A 289 9.60 29.52 -12.17
C ALA A 289 11.06 29.95 -12.01
N PHE A 290 11.75 30.06 -13.14
CA PHE A 290 13.13 30.50 -13.23
C PHE A 290 13.28 31.98 -12.84
N GLN A 291 12.41 32.84 -13.37
CA GLN A 291 12.37 34.28 -13.04
C GLN A 291 12.06 34.51 -11.56
N TYR A 292 11.10 33.77 -10.98
CA TYR A 292 10.81 33.83 -9.54
C TYR A 292 12.04 33.45 -8.69
N PHE A 293 12.81 32.43 -9.11
CA PHE A 293 14.02 32.02 -8.41
C PHE A 293 15.12 33.08 -8.46
N GLN A 294 15.35 33.69 -9.63
CA GLN A 294 16.33 34.75 -9.78
C GLN A 294 15.98 35.96 -8.91
N GLN A 295 14.70 36.33 -8.86
CA GLN A 295 14.22 37.44 -8.05
C GLN A 295 14.38 37.18 -6.54
N LYS A 296 14.18 35.94 -6.09
CA LYS A 296 14.24 35.58 -4.67
C LYS A 296 15.64 35.25 -4.16
N THR A 297 16.52 34.72 -5.01
CA THR A 297 17.87 34.28 -4.64
C THR A 297 18.98 35.24 -5.07
N GLY A 298 18.69 36.15 -6.00
CA GLY A 298 19.69 37.04 -6.61
C GLY A 298 20.70 36.32 -7.52
N LEU A 299 20.52 35.03 -7.81
CA LEU A 299 21.42 34.22 -8.63
C LEU A 299 21.22 34.46 -10.12
N GLY A 300 22.31 34.56 -10.89
CA GLY A 300 22.30 34.72 -12.34
C GLY A 300 21.72 33.50 -13.08
N ALA A 301 21.28 33.70 -14.33
CA ALA A 301 20.58 32.68 -15.14
C ALA A 301 21.35 31.37 -15.31
N GLU A 302 22.67 31.45 -15.38
CA GLU A 302 23.56 30.31 -15.57
C GLU A 302 23.57 29.40 -14.32
N ALA A 303 23.60 29.97 -13.11
CA ALA A 303 23.61 29.22 -11.85
C ALA A 303 22.26 28.50 -11.59
N VAL A 304 21.14 29.14 -11.92
CA VAL A 304 19.80 28.55 -11.79
C VAL A 304 19.60 27.43 -12.83
N GLY A 305 20.22 27.55 -14.01
CA GLY A 305 20.15 26.57 -15.09
C GLY A 305 20.81 25.24 -14.73
N THR A 306 22.01 25.30 -14.14
CA THR A 306 22.76 24.11 -13.72
C THR A 306 22.06 23.37 -12.57
N MET A 307 21.48 24.09 -11.61
CA MET A 307 20.72 23.49 -10.49
C MET A 307 19.42 22.83 -10.94
N ALA A 308 18.68 23.45 -11.87
CA ALA A 308 17.48 22.87 -12.45
C ALA A 308 17.81 21.59 -13.23
N HIS A 309 18.90 21.60 -14.00
CA HIS A 309 19.31 20.46 -14.81
C HIS A 309 19.75 19.25 -13.96
N ASP A 310 20.41 19.49 -12.82
CA ASP A 310 20.79 18.44 -11.86
C ASP A 310 19.59 17.93 -11.03
N GLY A 311 18.64 18.80 -10.68
CA GLY A 311 17.39 18.42 -10.00
C GLY A 311 16.48 17.56 -10.88
N ILE A 312 16.34 17.90 -12.17
CA ILE A 312 15.58 17.11 -13.15
C ILE A 312 16.25 15.75 -13.39
N LYS A 313 17.58 15.69 -13.50
CA LYS A 313 18.30 14.41 -13.64
C LYS A 313 18.09 13.49 -12.44
N ARG A 314 18.09 14.02 -11.21
CA ARG A 314 17.78 13.23 -10.01
C ARG A 314 16.32 12.79 -9.96
N GLY A 315 15.38 13.65 -10.36
CA GLY A 315 13.95 13.30 -10.45
C GLY A 315 13.62 12.26 -11.53
N LEU A 316 14.34 12.28 -12.66
CA LEU A 316 14.19 11.29 -13.74
C LEU A 316 14.72 9.90 -13.34
N ASN A 317 15.80 9.84 -12.56
CA ASN A 317 16.29 8.56 -12.01
C ASN A 317 15.35 7.97 -10.94
N HIS A 318 14.38 8.74 -10.44
CA HIS A 318 13.33 8.26 -9.54
C HIS A 318 12.02 7.87 -10.28
N MET A 319 11.94 8.06 -11.60
CA MET A 319 10.75 7.82 -12.41
C MET A 319 10.95 6.81 -13.57
N MET A 320 12.09 6.13 -13.61
CA MET A 320 12.36 5.02 -14.54
C MET A 320 12.48 3.70 -13.80
#